data_AF-A0A1B7JTR6-F1
#
_entry.id   AF-A0A1B7JTR6-F1
#
_cell.length_a   1.000
_cell.length_b   1.000
_cell.length_c   1.000
_cell.angle_alpha   90.00
_cell.angle_beta   90.00
_cell.angle_gamma   90.00
#
_symmetry.space_group_name_H-M   'P 1'
#
loop_
_entity.id
_entity.type
_entity.pdbx_description
1 polymer ?
#
loop_
_entity_poly.entity_id
_entity_poly.type
_entity_poly.pdbx_seq_one_letter_code
_entity_poly.pdbx_strand_id
1 'polypeptide(L)'
;MYISHEALLLPYEEAMTRQDSSDHKWYNCSAHMVWVGERTRNIDQAHIEYLRGIENPIGIKCGPKMTGDLLIKLISKLNPNQELGKIILIVRMGIDVIKEKLPMLLEAVKYHGSPVIWMIDPMHGNTKSASNGYKTRYFSDVYNEVIQFLDILKASKVHPGGIHLEMTGQDVTECTGGLQEINANDIPHKYQTLCDPRLNRMQSLELAYLFGKNWQ
;
A
#
# COMPACT_ATOMS: atom_id res chain seq x y z
N MET A 1 15.47 0.63 10.78
CA MET A 1 14.01 0.46 10.65
C MET A 1 13.42 1.86 10.47
N TYR A 2 12.58 2.05 9.46
CA TYR A 2 11.90 3.33 9.21
C TYR A 2 10.43 3.20 9.63
N ILE A 3 9.77 4.34 9.83
CA ILE A 3 8.38 4.45 10.31
C ILE A 3 7.54 5.16 9.25
N SER A 4 6.32 4.67 9.05
CA SER A 4 5.32 5.29 8.18
C SER A 4 3.90 5.14 8.71
N HIS A 5 3.03 6.08 8.30
CA HIS A 5 1.58 6.04 8.53
C HIS A 5 0.83 6.81 7.42
N GLU A 6 -0.48 6.65 7.37
CA GLU A 6 -1.34 7.47 6.53
C GLU A 6 -1.38 8.88 7.10
N ALA A 7 -0.99 9.89 6.32
CA ALA A 7 -1.14 11.29 6.70
C ALA A 7 -2.64 11.66 6.67
N LEU A 8 -3.37 11.30 7.72
CA LEU A 8 -4.83 11.35 7.75
C LEU A 8 -5.33 12.54 8.58
N LEU A 9 -4.85 12.67 9.83
CA LEU A 9 -5.28 13.71 10.76
C LEU A 9 -4.40 14.95 10.59
N LEU A 10 -4.72 15.78 9.60
CA LEU A 10 -3.88 16.92 9.21
C LEU A 10 -3.45 17.86 10.36
N PRO A 11 -4.27 18.15 11.39
CA PRO A 11 -3.79 18.92 12.54
C PRO A 11 -2.61 18.28 13.28
N TYR A 12 -2.58 16.95 13.38
CA TYR A 12 -1.45 16.22 13.95
C TYR A 12 -0.23 16.29 13.00
N GLU A 13 -0.45 16.08 11.70
CA GLU A 13 0.61 16.12 10.70
C GLU A 13 1.28 17.50 10.62
N GLU A 14 0.48 18.58 10.61
CA GLU A 14 0.94 19.97 10.66
C GLU A 14 1.73 20.25 11.94
N ALA A 15 1.20 19.87 13.11
CA ALA A 15 1.86 20.05 14.40
C ALA A 15 3.22 19.32 14.50
N MET A 16 3.45 18.29 13.67
CA MET A 16 4.69 17.53 13.60
C MET A 16 5.60 17.95 12.43
N THR A 17 5.18 18.92 11.61
CA THR A 17 5.97 19.42 10.48
C THR A 17 6.99 20.46 10.93
N ARG A 18 8.24 20.31 10.49
CA ARG A 18 9.36 21.20 10.85
C ARG A 18 10.11 21.62 9.61
N GLN A 19 10.66 22.82 9.65
CA GLN A 19 11.63 23.27 8.66
C GLN A 19 13.02 22.78 9.08
N ASP A 20 13.71 22.09 8.18
CA ASP A 20 15.09 21.69 8.44
C ASP A 20 16.01 22.91 8.30
N SER A 21 16.97 23.05 9.22
CA SER A 21 17.86 24.22 9.27
C SER A 21 18.93 24.23 8.18
N SER A 22 19.21 23.08 7.55
CA SER A 22 20.28 22.91 6.57
C SER A 22 19.83 23.21 5.14
N ASP A 23 18.63 22.78 4.75
CA ASP A 23 18.08 22.97 3.41
C ASP A 23 16.88 23.94 3.36
N HIS A 24 16.40 24.39 4.54
CA HIS A 24 15.23 25.26 4.70
C HIS A 24 13.94 24.69 4.10
N LYS A 25 13.86 23.37 3.92
CA LYS A 25 12.67 22.68 3.41
C LYS A 25 11.83 22.12 4.55
N TRP A 26 10.59 21.76 4.24
CA TRP A 26 9.62 21.28 5.22
C TRP A 26 9.55 19.76 5.22
N TYR A 27 9.62 19.17 6.41
CA TYR A 27 9.50 17.73 6.62
C TYR A 27 8.43 17.46 7.66
N ASN A 28 7.56 16.50 7.39
CA ASN A 28 6.72 15.89 8.40
C ASN A 28 7.59 14.99 9.28
N CYS A 29 7.89 15.42 10.50
CA CYS A 29 8.75 14.67 11.44
C CYS A 29 7.98 13.64 12.28
N SER A 30 6.69 13.39 12.01
CA SER A 30 5.96 12.30 12.66
C SER A 30 6.33 10.91 12.11
N ALA A 31 6.87 10.84 10.88
CA ALA A 31 7.31 9.62 10.23
C ALA A 31 8.34 9.90 9.14
N HIS A 32 9.03 8.86 8.68
CA HIS A 32 10.04 8.98 7.61
C HIS A 32 9.37 9.03 6.23
N MET A 33 8.32 8.23 6.05
CA MET A 33 7.48 8.19 4.85
C MET A 33 6.02 8.29 5.29
N VAL A 34 5.20 9.02 4.55
CA VAL A 34 3.76 9.07 4.79
C VAL A 34 3.03 8.75 3.51
N TRP A 35 1.77 8.31 3.59
CA TRP A 35 0.96 8.07 2.40
C TRP A 35 -0.40 8.76 2.44
N VAL A 36 -0.99 8.96 1.25
CA VAL A 36 -2.39 9.32 1.08
C VAL A 36 -3.23 8.08 0.80
N GLY A 37 -4.34 7.95 1.52
CA GLY A 37 -5.28 6.84 1.39
C GLY A 37 -6.18 6.93 0.17
N GLU A 38 -6.85 5.82 -0.14
CA GLU A 38 -7.78 5.73 -1.28
C GLU A 38 -8.94 6.75 -1.18
N ARG A 39 -9.34 7.11 0.05
CA ARG A 39 -10.49 8.00 0.31
C ARG A 39 -10.10 9.48 0.49
N THR A 40 -8.80 9.77 0.57
CA THR A 40 -8.26 11.11 0.86
C THR A 40 -7.40 11.65 -0.28
N ARG A 41 -7.23 10.90 -1.37
CA ARG A 41 -6.41 11.26 -2.54
C ARG A 41 -7.09 12.14 -3.60
N ASN A 42 -8.11 12.90 -3.22
CA ASN A 42 -8.73 13.83 -4.16
C ASN A 42 -7.76 14.98 -4.44
N ILE A 43 -7.49 15.24 -5.73
CA ILE A 43 -6.37 16.08 -6.16
C ILE A 43 -6.41 17.52 -5.63
N ASP A 44 -7.61 18.08 -5.45
CA ASP A 44 -7.81 19.46 -5.00
C ASP A 44 -8.21 19.56 -3.52
N GLN A 45 -7.93 18.51 -2.73
CA GLN A 45 -8.23 18.48 -1.29
C GLN A 45 -6.97 18.62 -0.42
N ALA A 46 -7.23 18.88 0.87
CA ALA A 46 -6.22 19.27 1.86
C ALA A 46 -5.08 18.26 2.01
N HIS A 47 -5.34 16.95 1.92
CA HIS A 47 -4.28 15.93 2.04
C HIS A 47 -3.25 16.03 0.92
N ILE A 48 -3.69 16.23 -0.32
CA ILE A 48 -2.78 16.38 -1.47
C ILE A 48 -2.02 17.70 -1.38
N GLU A 49 -2.67 18.78 -0.94
CA GLU A 49 -2.00 20.06 -0.75
C GLU A 49 -0.95 20.01 0.36
N TYR A 50 -1.26 19.38 1.50
CA TYR A 50 -0.30 19.16 2.57
C TYR A 50 0.91 18.35 2.10
N LEU A 51 0.66 17.22 1.42
CA LEU A 51 1.73 16.35 0.94
C LEU A 51 2.59 17.00 -0.15
N ARG A 52 2.02 17.90 -0.96
CA ARG A 52 2.77 18.71 -1.93
C ARG A 52 3.83 19.59 -1.28
N GLY A 53 3.59 20.02 -0.04
CA GLY A 53 4.45 20.97 0.69
C GLY A 53 5.58 20.34 1.51
N ILE A 54 5.65 19.01 1.61
CA ILE A 54 6.66 18.32 2.41
C ILE A 54 7.64 17.53 1.55
N GLU A 55 8.85 17.34 2.06
CA GLU A 55 9.96 16.68 1.36
C GLU A 55 10.02 15.17 1.58
N ASN A 56 9.32 14.62 2.58
CA ASN A 56 9.25 13.18 2.82
C ASN A 56 8.91 12.39 1.53
N PRO A 57 9.37 11.14 1.38
CA PRO A 57 8.80 10.22 0.40
C PRO A 57 7.29 10.03 0.65
N ILE A 58 6.51 9.98 -0.43
CA ILE A 58 5.05 9.99 -0.40
C ILE A 58 4.52 8.71 -1.04
N GLY A 59 3.75 7.96 -0.26
CA GLY A 59 2.93 6.86 -0.76
C GLY A 59 1.60 7.34 -1.33
N ILE A 60 1.11 6.70 -2.39
CA ILE A 60 -0.23 6.91 -2.93
C ILE A 60 -0.91 5.55 -3.02
N LYS A 61 -2.02 5.35 -2.29
CA LYS A 61 -2.84 4.15 -2.44
C LYS A 61 -3.54 4.17 -3.81
N CYS A 62 -3.38 3.10 -4.57
CA CYS A 62 -3.95 2.91 -5.90
C CYS A 62 -4.94 1.75 -5.88
N GLY A 63 -6.22 2.04 -5.62
CA GLY A 63 -7.30 1.07 -5.69
C GLY A 63 -7.94 0.91 -7.09
N PRO A 64 -8.95 0.03 -7.23
CA PRO A 64 -9.60 -0.33 -8.51
C PRO A 64 -10.19 0.82 -9.33
N LYS A 65 -10.46 1.95 -8.67
CA LYS A 65 -11.04 3.15 -9.28
C LYS A 65 -9.98 4.16 -9.73
N MET A 66 -8.70 3.88 -9.50
CA MET A 66 -7.62 4.72 -10.00
C MET A 66 -7.58 4.65 -11.52
N THR A 67 -7.53 5.81 -12.18
CA THR A 67 -7.33 5.93 -13.64
C THR A 67 -5.92 6.44 -13.93
N GLY A 68 -5.42 6.17 -15.14
CA GLY A 68 -4.13 6.68 -15.59
C GLY A 68 -4.05 8.21 -15.48
N ASP A 69 -5.06 8.91 -15.98
CA ASP A 69 -5.12 10.38 -15.94
C ASP A 69 -5.05 10.95 -14.53
N LEU A 70 -5.82 10.39 -13.59
CA LEU A 70 -5.81 10.86 -12.21
C LEU A 70 -4.46 10.56 -11.55
N LEU A 71 -3.92 9.36 -11.78
CA LEU A 71 -2.61 8.96 -11.25
C LEU A 71 -1.51 9.90 -11.73
N ILE A 72 -1.47 10.21 -13.03
CA ILE A 72 -0.49 11.15 -13.60
C ILE A 72 -0.64 12.53 -12.98
N LYS A 73 -1.86 13.08 -12.90
CA LYS A 73 -2.08 14.38 -12.27
C LYS A 73 -1.63 14.42 -10.81
N LEU A 74 -1.84 13.34 -10.05
CA LEU A 74 -1.35 13.22 -8.67
C LEU A 74 0.19 13.20 -8.62
N ILE A 75 0.84 12.42 -9.49
CA ILE A 75 2.31 12.36 -9.56
C ILE A 75 2.89 13.72 -9.94
N SER A 76 2.38 14.38 -10.97
CA SER A 76 2.87 15.69 -11.40
C SER A 76 2.68 16.76 -10.31
N LYS A 77 1.62 16.65 -9.50
CA LYS A 77 1.37 17.57 -8.38
C LYS A 77 2.31 17.32 -7.20
N LEU A 78 2.58 16.06 -6.87
CA LEU A 78 3.37 15.67 -5.68
C LEU A 78 4.87 15.53 -5.94
N ASN A 79 5.29 15.38 -7.20
CA ASN A 79 6.68 15.27 -7.61
C ASN A 79 6.95 16.06 -8.92
N PRO A 80 6.77 17.39 -8.90
CA PRO A 80 6.91 18.22 -10.09
C PRO A 80 8.33 18.20 -10.68
N ASN A 81 9.34 17.95 -9.84
CA ASN A 81 10.75 17.92 -10.23
C ASN A 81 11.24 16.54 -10.68
N GLN A 82 10.35 15.53 -10.71
CA GLN A 82 10.70 14.14 -11.05
C GLN A 82 11.85 13.58 -10.20
N GLU A 83 11.80 13.83 -8.89
CA GLU A 83 12.77 13.32 -7.94
C GLU A 83 12.64 11.79 -7.80
N LEU A 84 13.75 11.08 -7.93
CA LEU A 84 13.81 9.63 -7.78
C LEU A 84 13.46 9.23 -6.35
N GLY A 85 12.56 8.25 -6.20
CA GLY A 85 12.16 7.73 -4.89
C GLY A 85 11.18 8.61 -4.11
N LYS A 86 10.80 9.78 -4.64
CA LYS A 86 9.81 10.67 -4.01
C LYS A 86 8.42 10.05 -3.96
N ILE A 87 8.00 9.34 -5.01
CA ILE A 87 6.66 8.76 -5.10
C ILE A 87 6.72 7.24 -5.05
N ILE A 88 5.90 6.67 -4.16
CA ILE A 88 5.64 5.26 -4.03
C ILE A 88 4.17 4.99 -4.37
N LEU A 89 3.91 4.22 -5.43
CA LEU A 89 2.57 3.80 -5.82
C LEU A 89 2.23 2.48 -5.13
N ILE A 90 1.27 2.50 -4.22
CA ILE A 90 0.88 1.36 -3.37
C ILE A 90 -0.40 0.75 -3.96
N VAL A 91 -0.23 -0.22 -4.84
CA VAL A 91 -1.31 -0.92 -5.56
C VAL A 91 -2.12 -1.77 -4.58
N ARG A 92 -3.46 -1.66 -4.60
CA ARG A 92 -4.34 -2.43 -3.70
C ARG A 92 -5.65 -2.83 -4.38
N MET A 93 -5.55 -3.55 -5.49
CA MET A 93 -6.65 -3.76 -6.42
C MET A 93 -7.59 -4.88 -5.98
N GLY A 94 -7.07 -5.88 -5.29
CA GLY A 94 -7.73 -7.15 -5.06
C GLY A 94 -7.40 -8.14 -6.17
N ILE A 95 -7.36 -9.42 -5.79
CA ILE A 95 -6.97 -10.54 -6.64
C ILE A 95 -7.76 -10.63 -7.96
N ASP A 96 -9.05 -10.32 -7.90
CA ASP A 96 -9.96 -10.47 -9.04
C ASP A 96 -9.79 -9.37 -10.09
N VAL A 97 -9.19 -8.24 -9.71
CA VAL A 97 -9.20 -6.99 -10.49
C VAL A 97 -7.81 -6.57 -10.95
N ILE A 98 -6.75 -6.97 -10.24
CA ILE A 98 -5.39 -6.51 -10.49
C ILE A 98 -4.92 -6.76 -11.93
N LYS A 99 -5.20 -7.95 -12.49
CA LYS A 99 -4.87 -8.35 -13.87
C LYS A 99 -5.42 -7.41 -14.93
N GLU A 100 -6.63 -6.88 -14.71
CA GLU A 100 -7.29 -5.98 -15.65
C GLU A 100 -6.79 -4.54 -15.48
N LYS A 101 -6.66 -4.07 -14.24
CA LYS A 101 -6.47 -2.63 -13.96
C LYS A 101 -5.02 -2.19 -13.88
N LEU A 102 -4.12 -2.99 -13.32
CA LEU A 102 -2.73 -2.58 -13.12
C LEU A 102 -2.00 -2.28 -14.44
N PRO A 103 -2.14 -3.07 -15.53
CA PRO A 103 -1.45 -2.77 -16.79
C PRO A 103 -1.74 -1.36 -17.34
N MET A 104 -2.98 -0.87 -17.19
CA MET A 104 -3.34 0.48 -17.65
C MET A 104 -2.60 1.58 -16.88
N LEU A 105 -2.37 1.40 -15.57
CA LEU A 105 -1.62 2.35 -14.76
C LEU A 105 -0.12 2.31 -15.09
N LEU A 106 0.42 1.12 -15.32
CA LEU A 106 1.82 0.95 -15.72
C LEU A 106 2.10 1.66 -17.05
N GLU A 107 1.24 1.48 -18.06
CA GLU A 107 1.40 2.15 -19.36
C GLU A 107 1.28 3.67 -19.24
N ALA A 108 0.33 4.19 -18.45
CA ALA A 108 0.20 5.63 -18.22
C ALA A 108 1.47 6.24 -17.60
N VAL A 109 2.00 5.61 -16.54
CA VAL A 109 3.22 6.07 -15.85
C VAL A 109 4.45 5.96 -16.76
N LYS A 110 4.55 4.87 -17.51
CA LYS A 110 5.63 4.64 -18.48
C LYS A 110 5.62 5.67 -19.60
N TYR A 111 4.44 5.99 -20.14
CA TYR A 111 4.28 7.03 -21.16
C TYR A 111 4.67 8.41 -20.63
N HIS A 112 4.26 8.75 -19.41
CA HIS A 112 4.66 10.00 -18.77
C HIS A 112 6.16 10.04 -18.40
N GLY A 113 6.79 8.88 -18.16
CA GLY A 113 8.19 8.79 -17.75
C GLY A 113 8.44 9.14 -16.27
N SER A 114 7.43 9.05 -15.41
CA SER A 114 7.58 9.41 -13.99
C SER A 114 8.47 8.41 -13.21
N PRO A 115 9.44 8.88 -12.40
CA PRO A 115 10.28 8.02 -11.58
C PRO A 115 9.59 7.61 -10.28
N VAL A 116 8.82 6.52 -10.33
CA VAL A 116 8.05 6.01 -9.18
C VAL A 116 8.53 4.64 -8.73
N ILE A 117 8.29 4.33 -7.45
CA ILE A 117 8.46 2.99 -6.88
C ILE A 117 7.10 2.29 -6.86
N TRP A 118 7.03 1.06 -7.36
CA TRP A 118 5.81 0.26 -7.34
C TRP A 118 5.79 -0.70 -6.15
N MET A 119 4.82 -0.56 -5.26
CA MET A 119 4.61 -1.49 -4.15
C MET A 119 3.22 -2.13 -4.24
N ILE A 120 3.09 -3.35 -3.73
CA ILE A 120 1.81 -4.05 -3.60
C ILE A 120 1.32 -4.06 -2.16
N ASP A 121 0.07 -3.65 -1.96
CA ASP A 121 -0.75 -3.86 -0.78
C ASP A 121 -1.83 -4.89 -1.12
N PRO A 122 -1.53 -6.19 -0.91
CA PRO A 122 -2.45 -7.28 -1.23
C PRO A 122 -3.53 -7.47 -0.16
N MET A 123 -3.68 -6.52 0.78
CA MET A 123 -4.53 -6.68 1.96
C MET A 123 -5.86 -5.98 1.75
N HIS A 124 -5.83 -4.67 1.49
CA HIS A 124 -7.02 -3.83 1.47
C HIS A 124 -7.95 -4.11 0.28
N GLY A 125 -7.43 -4.71 -0.80
CA GLY A 125 -8.22 -5.19 -1.94
C GLY A 125 -9.00 -6.48 -1.67
N ASN A 126 -8.58 -7.29 -0.68
CA ASN A 126 -9.05 -8.67 -0.48
C ASN A 126 -9.85 -8.87 0.81
N THR A 127 -10.39 -7.80 1.40
CA THR A 127 -11.19 -7.90 2.63
C THR A 127 -12.57 -8.46 2.32
N LYS A 128 -12.95 -9.54 3.01
CA LYS A 128 -14.19 -10.29 2.83
C LYS A 128 -14.93 -10.42 4.17
N SER A 129 -16.21 -10.77 4.11
CA SER A 129 -16.98 -11.15 5.30
C SER A 129 -17.04 -12.66 5.40
N ALA A 130 -16.62 -13.22 6.54
CA ALA A 130 -16.76 -14.63 6.86
C ALA A 130 -18.22 -14.98 7.17
N SER A 131 -18.56 -16.27 7.14
CA SER A 131 -19.92 -16.76 7.41
C SER A 131 -20.44 -16.40 8.81
N ASN A 132 -19.53 -16.18 9.76
CA ASN A 132 -19.84 -15.76 11.13
C ASN A 132 -19.88 -14.22 11.32
N GLY A 133 -19.84 -13.44 10.23
CA GLY A 133 -19.97 -11.98 10.24
C GLY A 133 -18.67 -11.21 10.52
N TYR A 134 -17.57 -11.88 10.85
CA TYR A 134 -16.27 -11.22 11.01
C TYR A 134 -15.70 -10.81 9.65
N LYS A 135 -15.03 -9.66 9.61
CA LYS A 135 -14.15 -9.35 8.48
C LYS A 135 -12.95 -10.29 8.52
N THR A 136 -12.57 -10.82 7.37
CA THR A 136 -11.37 -11.66 7.22
C THR A 136 -10.72 -11.40 5.86
N ARG A 137 -9.56 -12.00 5.63
CA ARG A 137 -8.87 -12.08 4.34
C ARG A 137 -8.41 -13.51 4.14
N TYR A 138 -8.58 -14.06 2.95
CA TYR A 138 -8.04 -15.36 2.61
C TYR A 138 -6.55 -15.20 2.28
N PHE A 139 -5.69 -15.93 3.00
CA PHE A 139 -4.24 -15.90 2.76
C PHE A 139 -3.90 -16.21 1.29
N SER A 140 -4.64 -17.13 0.66
CA SER A 140 -4.49 -17.46 -0.75
C SER A 140 -4.69 -16.25 -1.66
N ASP A 141 -5.66 -15.39 -1.38
CA ASP A 141 -5.96 -14.22 -2.21
C ASP A 141 -4.89 -13.15 -2.04
N VAL A 142 -4.46 -12.94 -0.79
CA VAL A 142 -3.33 -12.07 -0.46
C VAL A 142 -2.08 -12.51 -1.22
N TYR A 143 -1.71 -13.79 -1.11
CA TYR A 143 -0.56 -14.34 -1.81
C TYR A 143 -0.70 -14.26 -3.33
N ASN A 144 -1.85 -14.65 -3.89
CA ASN A 144 -2.04 -14.65 -5.33
C ASN A 144 -2.04 -13.22 -5.91
N GLU A 145 -2.48 -12.19 -5.17
CA GLU A 145 -2.42 -10.81 -5.67
C GLU A 145 -0.96 -10.35 -5.77
N VAL A 146 -0.11 -10.76 -4.82
CA VAL A 146 1.34 -10.53 -4.90
C VAL A 146 1.95 -11.19 -6.13
N ILE A 147 1.60 -12.46 -6.41
CA ILE A 147 2.12 -13.15 -7.60
C ILE A 147 1.67 -12.47 -8.89
N GLN A 148 0.38 -12.12 -8.99
CA GLN A 148 -0.12 -11.40 -10.16
C GLN A 148 0.57 -10.05 -10.34
N PHE A 149 0.81 -9.31 -9.25
CA PHE A 149 1.57 -8.07 -9.30
C PHE A 149 2.97 -8.29 -9.89
N LEU A 150 3.73 -9.27 -9.37
CA LEU A 150 5.08 -9.57 -9.86
C LEU A 150 5.08 -9.96 -11.35
N ASP A 151 4.16 -10.84 -11.76
CA ASP A 151 4.03 -11.29 -13.14
C ASP A 151 3.71 -10.13 -14.10
N ILE A 152 2.79 -9.25 -13.71
CA ILE A 152 2.41 -8.07 -14.50
C ILE A 152 3.60 -7.11 -14.64
N LEU A 153 4.30 -6.81 -13.55
CA LEU A 153 5.47 -5.92 -13.59
C LEU A 153 6.59 -6.50 -14.46
N LYS A 154 6.86 -7.81 -14.33
CA LYS A 154 7.84 -8.52 -15.17
C LYS A 154 7.48 -8.43 -16.65
N ALA A 155 6.22 -8.68 -17.01
CA ALA A 155 5.72 -8.57 -18.38
C ALA A 155 5.86 -7.12 -18.93
N SER A 156 5.62 -6.12 -18.09
CA SER A 156 5.79 -4.70 -18.43
C SER A 156 7.23 -4.19 -18.34
N LYS A 157 8.19 -5.04 -17.94
CA LYS A 157 9.61 -4.68 -17.70
C LYS A 157 9.77 -3.55 -16.68
N VAL A 158 8.94 -3.57 -15.64
CA VAL A 158 8.97 -2.62 -14.52
C VAL A 158 9.52 -3.33 -13.29
N HIS A 159 10.38 -2.66 -12.52
CA HIS A 159 10.94 -3.22 -11.30
C HIS A 159 9.91 -3.23 -10.16
N PRO A 160 9.66 -4.38 -9.50
CA PRO A 160 8.86 -4.42 -8.29
C PRO A 160 9.64 -3.79 -7.13
N GLY A 161 9.06 -2.79 -6.48
CA GLY A 161 9.71 -2.00 -5.42
C GLY A 161 9.47 -2.50 -4.00
N GLY A 162 8.44 -3.32 -3.78
CA GLY A 162 8.21 -3.95 -2.47
C GLY A 162 6.76 -4.31 -2.17
N ILE A 163 6.51 -4.60 -0.89
CA ILE A 163 5.20 -5.03 -0.37
C ILE A 163 4.82 -4.21 0.86
N HIS A 164 3.53 -3.91 1.02
CA HIS A 164 2.96 -3.15 2.13
C HIS A 164 1.88 -4.01 2.80
N LEU A 165 2.14 -4.47 4.03
CA LEU A 165 1.30 -5.45 4.73
C LEU A 165 0.75 -4.90 6.04
N GLU A 166 -0.43 -5.39 6.42
CA GLU A 166 -0.92 -5.31 7.79
C GLU A 166 -0.63 -6.65 8.48
N MET A 167 0.27 -6.63 9.46
CA MET A 167 0.73 -7.84 10.15
C MET A 167 0.92 -7.61 11.65
N THR A 168 0.99 -8.70 12.39
CA THR A 168 1.35 -8.69 13.81
C THR A 168 2.19 -9.91 14.16
N GLY A 169 3.14 -9.74 15.09
CA GLY A 169 3.93 -10.85 15.63
C GLY A 169 3.16 -11.77 16.58
N GLN A 170 1.90 -11.43 16.89
CA GLN A 170 1.01 -12.21 17.73
C GLN A 170 0.41 -13.39 16.97
N ASP A 171 0.05 -14.44 17.72
CA ASP A 171 -0.65 -15.62 17.20
C ASP A 171 -2.16 -15.36 17.19
N VAL A 172 -2.64 -14.54 16.24
CA VAL A 172 -4.05 -14.18 16.04
C VAL A 172 -4.70 -15.02 14.93
N THR A 173 -6.03 -15.09 14.93
CA THR A 173 -6.83 -15.84 13.94
C THR A 173 -7.64 -14.93 13.01
N GLU A 174 -7.08 -13.76 12.68
CA GLU A 174 -7.80 -12.71 11.93
C GLU A 174 -7.96 -13.04 10.43
N CYS A 175 -6.89 -13.54 9.79
CA CYS A 175 -6.90 -14.01 8.41
C CYS A 175 -6.99 -15.55 8.35
N THR A 176 -7.81 -16.05 7.44
CA THR A 176 -8.00 -17.49 7.20
C THR A 176 -6.96 -18.06 6.20
N GLY A 177 -6.69 -19.37 6.30
CA GLY A 177 -5.73 -20.09 5.47
C GLY A 177 -4.28 -19.98 5.98
N GLY A 178 -3.33 -20.11 5.06
CA GLY A 178 -1.91 -20.29 5.37
C GLY A 178 -1.60 -21.70 5.87
N LEU A 179 -0.35 -21.95 6.24
CA LEU A 179 0.12 -23.25 6.76
C LEU A 179 -0.63 -23.76 7.99
N GLN A 180 -1.28 -22.86 8.74
CA GLN A 180 -2.08 -23.21 9.92
C GLN A 180 -3.52 -23.61 9.58
N GLU A 181 -3.94 -23.49 8.31
CA GLU A 181 -5.29 -23.84 7.83
C GLU A 181 -6.43 -23.18 8.64
N ILE A 182 -6.22 -21.94 9.10
CA ILE A 182 -7.20 -21.18 9.89
C ILE A 182 -8.50 -21.07 9.10
N ASN A 183 -9.61 -21.55 9.67
CA ASN A 183 -10.92 -21.50 9.04
C ASN A 183 -11.84 -20.47 9.72
N ALA A 184 -13.05 -20.29 9.19
CA ALA A 184 -13.98 -19.29 9.70
C ALA A 184 -14.35 -19.48 11.18
N ASN A 185 -14.41 -20.73 11.67
CA ASN A 185 -14.74 -21.02 13.07
C ASN A 185 -13.61 -20.64 14.03
N ASP A 186 -12.37 -20.54 13.54
CA ASP A 186 -11.22 -20.20 14.37
C ASP A 186 -11.12 -18.68 14.63
N ILE A 187 -11.73 -17.87 13.77
CA ILE A 187 -11.64 -16.40 13.80
C ILE A 187 -11.99 -15.81 15.18
N PRO A 188 -13.12 -16.18 15.83
CA PRO A 188 -13.52 -15.56 17.09
C PRO A 188 -12.58 -15.85 18.26
N HIS A 189 -11.71 -16.88 18.16
CA HIS A 189 -10.85 -17.28 19.28
C HIS A 189 -9.80 -16.23 19.63
N LYS A 190 -9.22 -15.56 18.63
CA LYS A 190 -8.14 -14.57 18.81
C LYS A 190 -8.24 -13.43 17.81
N TYR A 191 -9.43 -12.86 17.65
CA TYR A 191 -9.66 -11.65 16.85
C TYR A 191 -9.35 -10.40 17.69
N GLN A 192 -8.24 -9.72 17.44
CA GLN A 192 -7.75 -8.65 18.32
C GLN A 192 -7.59 -7.29 17.63
N THR A 193 -7.69 -7.24 16.30
CA THR A 193 -7.68 -6.00 15.54
C THR A 193 -8.91 -5.13 15.85
N LEU A 194 -8.73 -3.82 15.81
CA LEU A 194 -9.80 -2.83 15.95
C LEU A 194 -10.37 -2.39 14.59
N CYS A 195 -9.71 -2.75 13.49
CA CYS A 195 -10.08 -2.30 12.15
C CYS A 195 -10.11 -3.49 11.20
N ASP A 196 -8.98 -3.76 10.53
CA ASP A 196 -8.90 -4.78 9.49
C ASP A 196 -8.08 -6.00 9.93
N PRO A 197 -8.36 -7.19 9.36
CA PRO A 197 -7.70 -8.45 9.73
C PRO A 197 -6.23 -8.47 9.32
N ARG A 198 -5.32 -8.77 10.26
CA ARG A 198 -3.88 -8.78 10.04
C ARG A 198 -3.37 -10.18 9.77
N LEU A 199 -2.28 -10.29 9.01
CA LEU A 199 -1.50 -11.54 8.97
C LEU A 199 -0.88 -11.78 10.34
N ASN A 200 -1.04 -12.99 10.85
CA ASN A 200 -0.33 -13.41 12.06
C ASN A 200 1.15 -13.69 11.78
N ARG A 201 1.91 -14.06 12.81
CA ARG A 201 3.35 -14.37 12.69
C ARG A 201 3.66 -15.42 11.63
N MET A 202 2.94 -16.55 11.62
CA MET A 202 3.21 -17.67 10.71
C MET A 202 2.86 -17.32 9.27
N GLN A 203 1.70 -16.72 9.03
CA GLN A 203 1.28 -16.25 7.71
C GLN A 203 2.23 -15.18 7.18
N SER A 204 2.74 -14.29 8.03
CA SER A 204 3.71 -13.26 7.62
C SER A 204 5.04 -13.87 7.15
N LEU A 205 5.54 -14.88 7.87
CA LEU A 205 6.76 -15.61 7.49
C LEU A 205 6.56 -16.43 6.22
N GLU A 206 5.41 -17.09 6.09
CA GLU A 206 5.03 -17.84 4.89
C GLU A 206 5.01 -16.93 3.66
N LEU A 207 4.33 -15.78 3.75
CA LEU A 207 4.26 -14.81 2.66
C LEU A 207 5.64 -14.26 2.31
N ALA A 208 6.48 -13.96 3.31
CA ALA A 208 7.84 -13.49 3.06
C ALA A 208 8.70 -14.52 2.31
N TYR A 209 8.61 -15.80 2.69
CA TYR A 209 9.30 -16.89 2.00
C TYR A 209 8.82 -17.03 0.54
N LEU A 210 7.50 -17.07 0.35
CA LEU A 210 6.90 -17.21 -0.98
C LEU A 210 7.21 -16.00 -1.88
N PHE A 211 7.16 -14.78 -1.33
CA PHE A 211 7.56 -13.56 -2.03
C PHE A 211 9.02 -13.63 -2.47
N GLY A 212 9.94 -13.98 -1.56
CA GLY A 212 11.37 -14.09 -1.86
C GLY A 212 11.67 -15.12 -2.96
N LYS A 213 10.93 -16.24 -3.01
CA LYS A 213 11.07 -17.26 -4.06
C LYS A 213 10.68 -16.74 -5.45
N ASN A 214 9.71 -15.83 -5.51
CA ASN A 214 9.19 -15.27 -6.76
C ASN A 214 9.80 -13.89 -7.10
N TRP A 215 10.71 -13.39 -6.26
CA TRP A 215 11.44 -12.14 -6.48
C TRP A 215 12.60 -12.39 -7.47
N GLN A 216 12.30 -12.28 -8.76
CA GLN A 216 13.26 -12.46 -9.87
C GLN A 216 13.23 -11.30 -10.85
#